data_AF-A0A9D8NYA3-F1
#
_entry.id   AF-A0A9D8NYA3-F1
#
_cell.length_a   1.000
_cell.length_b   1.000
_cell.length_c   1.000
_cell.angle_alpha   90.00
_cell.angle_beta   90.00
_cell.angle_gamma   90.00
#
_symmetry.space_group_name_H-M   'P 1'
#
loop_
_entity.id
_entity.type
_entity.pdbx_description
1 polymer ?
#
loop_
_entity_poly.entity_id
_entity_poly.type
_entity_poly.pdbx_seq_one_letter_code
_entity_poly.pdbx_strand_id
1 'polypeptide(L)'
;MANDNAIKILPNPITELKKLRKLIVSRNKLVTLPNSVGRMSSLTDIDLRSNALEYLPRSIGELKNLRLLDLRDNNLIELPEEIRNLSSLEKIDLRMNKNLKIPSWINDLKCVVFY
;
A
#
# COMPACT_ATOMS: atom_id res chain seq x y z
N MET A 1 16.98 -22.54 -0.41
CA MET A 1 18.21 -21.82 -0.80
C MET A 1 17.78 -20.42 -1.21
N ALA A 2 18.13 -19.41 -0.40
CA ALA A 2 17.91 -17.97 -0.54
C ALA A 2 16.52 -17.51 -1.04
N ASN A 3 15.54 -17.44 -0.13
CA ASN A 3 14.25 -16.79 -0.37
C ASN A 3 14.28 -15.31 0.10
N ASP A 4 15.48 -14.73 0.24
CA ASP A 4 15.68 -13.35 0.69
C ASP A 4 15.48 -12.41 -0.51
N ASN A 5 14.23 -12.11 -0.84
CA ASN A 5 13.94 -10.99 -1.70
C ASN A 5 14.19 -9.71 -0.88
N ALA A 6 15.41 -9.20 -0.93
CA ALA A 6 15.84 -7.99 -0.24
C ALA A 6 15.48 -6.71 -1.03
N ILE A 7 14.37 -6.71 -1.78
CA ILE A 7 13.97 -5.56 -2.60
C ILE A 7 13.66 -4.40 -1.66
N LYS A 8 14.47 -3.34 -1.74
CA LYS A 8 14.31 -2.12 -0.93
C LYS A 8 13.47 -1.05 -1.61
N ILE A 9 13.48 -1.04 -2.93
CA ILE A 9 12.81 -0.04 -3.77
C ILE A 9 12.25 -0.76 -4.99
N LEU A 10 11.00 -0.45 -5.36
CA LEU A 10 10.45 -0.87 -6.65
C LEU A 10 10.99 0.04 -7.76
N PRO A 11 11.48 -0.50 -8.88
CA PRO A 11 12.00 0.31 -9.97
C PRO A 11 10.86 1.09 -10.64
N ASN A 12 11.05 2.39 -10.91
CA ASN A 12 10.04 3.26 -11.55
C ASN A 12 9.34 2.65 -12.79
N PRO A 13 10.04 1.91 -13.69
CA PRO A 13 9.39 1.23 -14.82
C PRO A 13 8.22 0.31 -14.45
N ILE A 14 8.15 -0.22 -13.22
CA ILE A 14 7.00 -1.03 -12.77
C ILE A 14 5.68 -0.27 -12.89
N THR A 15 5.73 1.07 -12.77
CA THR A 15 4.55 1.94 -12.81
C THR A 15 4.00 2.14 -14.22
N GLU A 16 4.69 1.65 -15.25
CA GLU A 16 4.21 1.61 -16.63
C GLU A 16 3.39 0.36 -16.95
N LEU A 17 3.28 -0.59 -16.02
CA LEU A 17 2.43 -1.78 -16.14
C LEU A 17 0.93 -1.43 -15.94
N LYS A 18 0.35 -0.64 -16.85
CA LYS A 18 -1.02 -0.11 -16.74
C LYS A 18 -2.12 -1.17 -16.68
N LYS A 19 -1.84 -2.40 -17.11
CA LYS A 19 -2.78 -3.54 -17.09
C LYS A 19 -2.62 -4.43 -15.85
N LEU A 20 -1.62 -4.18 -15.00
CA LEU A 20 -1.41 -4.99 -13.81
C LEU A 20 -2.58 -4.81 -12.85
N ARG A 21 -3.17 -5.93 -12.41
CA ARG A 21 -4.30 -5.94 -11.47
C ARG A 21 -3.87 -6.21 -10.04
N LYS A 22 -2.85 -7.05 -9.86
CA LYS A 22 -2.35 -7.43 -8.54
C LYS A 22 -0.87 -7.15 -8.45
N LEU A 23 -0.48 -6.39 -7.44
CA LEU A 23 0.91 -6.14 -7.10
C LEU A 23 1.22 -6.87 -5.79
N ILE A 24 1.95 -7.98 -5.88
CA ILE A 24 2.32 -8.80 -4.71
C ILE A 24 3.82 -8.65 -4.48
N VAL A 25 4.18 -7.95 -3.41
CA VAL A 25 5.59 -7.69 -3.04
C VAL A 25 5.81 -7.93 -1.54
N SER A 26 5.05 -8.86 -0.96
CA SER A 26 5.17 -9.21 0.45
C SER A 26 6.50 -9.90 0.77
N ARG A 27 6.91 -9.83 2.06
CA ARG A 27 8.16 -10.41 2.59
C ARG A 27 9.40 -9.88 1.87
N ASN A 28 9.48 -8.55 1.76
CA ASN A 28 10.61 -7.82 1.19
C ASN A 28 11.17 -6.80 2.19
N LYS A 29 12.00 -5.86 1.73
CA LYS A 29 12.58 -4.79 2.57
C LYS A 29 12.19 -3.41 2.05
N LEU A 30 11.03 -3.29 1.42
CA LEU A 30 10.56 -2.03 0.84
C LEU A 30 10.42 -0.99 1.94
N VAL A 31 11.03 0.17 1.75
CA VAL A 31 10.89 1.33 2.66
C VAL A 31 9.87 2.33 2.19
N THR A 32 9.57 2.34 0.88
CA THR A 32 8.53 3.16 0.26
C THR A 32 8.07 2.57 -1.06
N LEU A 33 6.97 3.12 -1.61
CA LEU A 33 6.55 2.90 -3.00
C LEU A 33 6.98 4.08 -3.87
N PRO A 34 7.19 3.90 -5.18
CA PRO A 34 7.44 5.01 -6.09
C PRO A 34 6.30 6.04 -6.07
N ASN A 35 6.64 7.33 -6.13
CA ASN A 35 5.64 8.39 -6.25
C ASN A 35 4.74 8.24 -7.48
N SER A 36 5.13 7.46 -8.48
CA SER A 36 4.32 7.16 -9.67
C SER A 36 3.39 5.95 -9.52
N VAL A 37 3.29 5.32 -8.34
CA VAL A 37 2.43 4.14 -8.14
C VAL A 37 0.97 4.41 -8.51
N GLY A 38 0.48 5.65 -8.29
CA GLY A 38 -0.86 6.10 -8.69
C GLY A 38 -1.17 5.95 -10.18
N ARG A 39 -0.15 5.89 -11.04
CA ARG A 39 -0.32 5.67 -12.49
C ARG A 39 -0.73 4.24 -12.85
N MET A 40 -0.71 3.30 -11.91
CA MET A 40 -1.07 1.89 -12.11
C MET A 40 -2.59 1.69 -11.95
N SER A 41 -3.38 2.43 -12.72
CA SER A 41 -4.83 2.60 -12.50
C SER A 41 -5.66 1.32 -12.55
N SER A 42 -5.16 0.22 -13.14
CA SER A 42 -5.86 -1.08 -13.17
C SER A 42 -5.67 -1.93 -11.91
N LEU A 43 -4.85 -1.50 -10.95
CA LEU A 43 -4.62 -2.24 -9.72
C LEU A 43 -5.91 -2.36 -8.90
N THR A 44 -6.22 -3.59 -8.52
CA THR A 44 -7.32 -3.97 -7.64
C THR A 44 -6.82 -4.51 -6.30
N ASP A 45 -5.62 -5.10 -6.27
CA ASP A 45 -5.05 -5.70 -5.07
C ASP A 45 -3.58 -5.32 -4.92
N ILE A 46 -3.20 -4.86 -3.74
CA ILE A 46 -1.81 -4.61 -3.36
C ILE A 46 -1.52 -5.39 -2.07
N ASP A 47 -0.55 -6.29 -2.13
CA ASP A 47 0.01 -7.00 -0.96
C ASP A 47 1.44 -6.54 -0.72
N LEU A 48 1.62 -5.76 0.35
CA LEU A 48 2.90 -5.23 0.81
C LEU A 48 3.24 -5.74 2.21
N ARG A 49 2.62 -6.84 2.66
CA ARG A 49 2.83 -7.39 3.99
C ARG A 49 4.29 -7.73 4.26
N SER A 50 4.76 -7.55 5.50
CA SER A 50 6.12 -7.94 5.91
C SER A 50 7.17 -7.20 5.07
N ASN A 51 7.12 -5.88 5.11
CA ASN A 51 8.10 -4.96 4.53
C ASN A 51 8.57 -3.98 5.62
N ALA A 52 9.26 -2.90 5.23
CA ALA A 52 9.76 -1.88 6.14
C ALA A 52 9.18 -0.50 5.80
N LEU A 53 7.95 -0.43 5.25
CA LEU A 53 7.33 0.82 4.82
C LEU A 53 7.12 1.75 6.01
N GLU A 54 7.61 2.97 5.92
CA GLU A 54 7.40 4.02 6.93
C GLU A 54 6.27 4.98 6.54
N TYR A 55 6.08 5.19 5.24
CA TYR A 55 5.06 6.05 4.65
C TYR A 55 4.59 5.49 3.31
N LEU A 56 3.42 5.95 2.87
CA LEU A 56 2.91 5.73 1.52
C LEU A 56 2.97 7.03 0.72
N PRO A 57 3.29 6.99 -0.58
CA PRO A 57 3.21 8.18 -1.42
C PRO A 57 1.75 8.65 -1.54
N ARG A 58 1.53 9.97 -1.60
CA ARG A 58 0.21 10.58 -1.79
C ARG A 58 -0.54 10.05 -3.02
N SER A 59 0.20 9.70 -4.07
CA SER A 59 -0.35 9.13 -5.30
C SER A 59 -1.05 7.78 -5.10
N ILE A 60 -0.93 7.13 -3.94
CA ILE A 60 -1.76 5.96 -3.62
C ILE A 60 -3.25 6.27 -3.81
N GLY A 61 -3.70 7.49 -3.49
CA GLY A 61 -5.10 7.91 -3.65
C GLY A 61 -5.58 8.03 -5.11
N GLU A 62 -4.69 7.91 -6.08
CA GLU A 62 -5.04 7.88 -7.51
C GLU A 62 -5.53 6.51 -7.97
N LEU A 63 -5.31 5.44 -7.18
CA LEU A 63 -5.69 4.07 -7.52
C LEU A 63 -7.19 3.81 -7.33
N LYS A 64 -8.02 4.40 -8.19
CA LYS A 64 -9.50 4.37 -8.08
C LYS A 64 -10.12 2.97 -8.15
N ASN A 65 -9.41 2.00 -8.71
CA ASN A 65 -9.86 0.60 -8.81
C ASN A 65 -9.35 -0.29 -7.66
N LEU A 66 -8.54 0.25 -6.73
CA LEU A 66 -7.98 -0.53 -5.63
C LEU A 66 -9.08 -0.96 -4.67
N ARG A 67 -9.17 -2.26 -4.43
CA ARG A 67 -10.16 -2.90 -3.55
C ARG A 67 -9.52 -3.42 -2.27
N LEU A 68 -8.29 -3.95 -2.37
CA LEU A 68 -7.55 -4.52 -1.24
C LEU A 68 -6.17 -3.90 -1.12
N LEU A 69 -5.86 -3.43 0.09
CA LEU A 69 -4.54 -2.92 0.46
C LEU A 69 -4.06 -3.62 1.76
N ASP A 70 -3.17 -4.62 1.64
CA ASP A 70 -2.53 -5.29 2.80
C ASP A 70 -1.18 -4.62 3.08
N LEU A 71 -1.10 -3.91 4.21
CA LEU A 71 0.07 -3.20 4.72
C LEU A 71 0.54 -3.78 6.06
N ARG A 72 0.03 -4.95 6.43
CA ARG A 72 0.34 -5.57 7.71
C ARG A 72 1.84 -5.81 7.87
N ASP A 73 2.34 -5.73 9.10
CA ASP A 73 3.73 -6.03 9.41
C ASP A 73 4.70 -5.12 8.61
N ASN A 74 4.54 -3.82 8.83
CA ASN A 74 5.38 -2.74 8.31
C ASN A 74 5.74 -1.78 9.47
N ASN A 75 6.41 -0.67 9.15
CA ASN A 75 6.83 0.34 10.12
C ASN A 75 6.07 1.66 9.93
N LEU A 76 4.82 1.63 9.43
CA LEU A 76 4.09 2.84 9.08
C LEU A 76 3.94 3.74 10.32
N ILE A 77 4.23 5.03 10.14
CA ILE A 77 4.11 6.05 11.19
C ILE A 77 2.83 6.86 11.01
N GLU A 78 2.47 7.10 9.75
CA GLU A 78 1.29 7.86 9.34
C GLU A 78 0.68 7.29 8.05
N LEU A 79 -0.58 7.65 7.80
CA LEU A 79 -1.26 7.39 6.54
C LEU A 79 -1.49 8.71 5.80
N PRO A 80 -1.24 8.77 4.47
CA PRO A 80 -1.63 9.93 3.67
C PRO A 80 -3.16 10.07 3.65
N GLU A 81 -3.67 11.31 3.77
CA GLU A 81 -5.11 11.58 3.70
C GLU A 81 -5.72 11.16 2.36
N GLU A 82 -4.89 11.05 1.31
CA GLU A 82 -5.27 10.60 -0.01
C GLU A 82 -5.81 9.16 -0.03
N ILE A 83 -5.64 8.34 1.03
CA ILE A 83 -6.36 7.07 1.16
C ILE A 83 -7.88 7.27 1.09
N ARG A 84 -8.39 8.42 1.55
CA ARG A 84 -9.82 8.79 1.45
C ARG A 84 -10.31 8.88 -0.01
N ASN A 85 -9.39 9.04 -0.96
CA ASN A 85 -9.69 9.13 -2.38
C ASN A 85 -9.85 7.75 -3.06
N LEU A 86 -9.59 6.65 -2.34
CA LEU A 86 -9.73 5.27 -2.82
C LEU A 86 -11.20 4.83 -2.81
N SER A 87 -11.96 5.32 -3.79
CA SER A 87 -13.42 5.13 -3.86
C SER A 87 -13.91 3.68 -3.94
N SER A 88 -13.06 2.76 -4.40
CA SER A 88 -13.41 1.33 -4.55
C SER A 88 -12.80 0.46 -3.45
N LEU A 89 -12.18 1.05 -2.43
CA LEU A 89 -11.51 0.30 -1.38
C LEU A 89 -12.54 -0.47 -0.55
N GLU A 90 -12.35 -1.78 -0.45
CA GLU A 90 -13.20 -2.69 0.32
C GLU A 90 -12.51 -3.11 1.61
N LYS A 91 -11.18 -3.20 1.59
CA LYS A 91 -10.38 -3.63 2.74
C LYS A 91 -9.01 -2.96 2.79
N ILE A 92 -8.64 -2.52 3.98
CA ILE A 92 -7.27 -2.13 4.34
C ILE A 92 -6.84 -2.88 5.60
N ASP A 93 -5.64 -3.45 5.59
CA ASP A 93 -5.06 -4.16 6.73
C ASP A 93 -3.77 -3.48 7.17
N LEU A 94 -3.81 -2.87 8.36
CA LEU A 94 -2.74 -2.08 8.98
C LEU A 94 -2.17 -2.77 10.22
N ARG A 95 -2.63 -3.98 10.55
CA ARG A 95 -2.20 -4.69 11.75
C ARG A 95 -0.68 -4.81 11.80
N MET A 96 -0.13 -4.86 13.01
CA MET A 96 1.31 -4.99 13.23
C MET A 96 2.16 -3.79 12.72
N ASN A 97 1.55 -2.63 12.44
CA ASN A 97 2.28 -1.36 12.32
C ASN A 97 2.34 -0.66 13.69
N LYS A 98 3.28 -1.08 14.54
CA LYS A 98 3.29 -0.72 15.97
C LYS A 98 3.41 0.78 16.25
N ASN A 99 3.98 1.54 15.32
CA ASN A 99 4.20 2.99 15.46
C ASN A 99 3.13 3.83 14.74
N LEU A 100 2.15 3.19 14.09
CA LEU A 100 1.17 3.89 13.30
C LEU A 100 0.23 4.70 14.18
N LYS A 101 0.22 6.01 13.96
CA LYS A 101 -0.80 6.88 14.53
C LYS A 101 -2.06 6.73 13.71
N ILE A 102 -3.08 6.11 14.29
CA ILE A 102 -4.37 5.92 13.66
C ILE A 102 -5.07 7.29 13.54
N PRO A 103 -5.29 7.82 12.33
CA PRO A 103 -5.94 9.11 12.16
C PRO A 103 -7.45 8.99 12.41
N SER A 104 -8.08 10.07 12.90
CA SER A 104 -9.52 10.07 13.21
C SER A 104 -10.41 9.76 12.00
N TRP A 105 -10.02 10.26 10.82
CA TRP A 105 -10.74 10.05 9.57
C TRP A 105 -10.75 8.60 9.08
N ILE A 106 -9.95 7.69 9.66
CA ILE A 106 -9.89 6.30 9.20
C ILE A 106 -11.23 5.58 9.36
N ASN A 107 -12.02 6.00 10.36
CA ASN A 107 -13.34 5.43 10.64
C ASN A 107 -14.41 5.91 9.66
N ASP A 108 -14.13 6.98 8.89
CA ASP A 108 -15.04 7.50 7.86
C ASP A 108 -14.89 6.74 6.52
N LEU A 109 -13.89 5.86 6.41
CA LEU A 109 -13.70 5.03 5.23
C LEU A 109 -14.86 4.02 5.13
N LYS A 110 -15.45 3.91 3.94
CA LYS A 110 -16.54 2.95 3.66
C LYS A 110 -16.05 1.50 3.46
N CYS A 111 -14.91 1.16 4.06
CA CYS A 111 -14.21 -0.10 3.86
C CYS A 111 -13.96 -0.82 5.20
N VAL A 112 -13.63 -2.11 5.15
CA VAL A 112 -13.21 -2.84 6.35
C VAL A 112 -11.78 -2.48 6.68
N VAL A 113 -11.56 -1.89 7.86
CA VAL A 113 -10.23 -1.51 8.36
C VAL A 113 -9.82 -2.50 9.45
N PHE A 114 -8.62 -3.09 9.32
CA PHE A 114 -7.96 -3.81 10.40
C PHE A 114 -6.76 -2.98 10.85
N TYR A 115 -6.60 -2.75 12.15
CA TYR A 115 -5.41 -2.09 12.73
C TYR A 115 -4.96 -2.82 13.99
#